data_AF-A0A3D0P413-F1
#
_entry.id   AF-A0A3D0P413-F1
#
_cell.length_a   1.000
_cell.length_b   1.000
_cell.length_c   1.000
_cell.angle_alpha   90.00
_cell.angle_beta   90.00
_cell.angle_gamma   90.00
#
_symmetry.space_group_name_H-M   'P 1'
#
loop_
_entity.id
_entity.type
_entity.pdbx_description
1 polymer ?
#
loop_
_entity_poly.entity_id
_entity_poly.type
_entity_poly.pdbx_seq_one_letter_code
_entity_poly.pdbx_strand_id
1 'polypeptide(L)'
;MNTLVKWYRYLLVLPILIPIILWVTFSLDLITKSSYVFVAGMFFVGSLVFGGIPYLICATFIFWYSRDKDEATVRKLYLLYPIGMIGIFFIVLFIDGLLVQKIDYIAIPLLDFLPDFINCFLVMSAFTLVFGYGYVLVTFLIVRLIRRRRFDPPFS
;
A
#
# COMPACT_ATOMS: atom_id res chain seq x y z
N MET A 1 9.20 13.88 -20.70
CA MET A 1 8.36 13.50 -19.54
C MET A 1 8.05 14.72 -18.69
N ASN A 2 6.76 15.05 -18.51
CA ASN A 2 6.28 16.20 -17.72
C ASN A 2 6.83 16.15 -16.28
N THR A 3 7.30 17.27 -15.76
CA THR A 3 7.91 17.32 -14.42
C THR A 3 6.92 16.92 -13.31
N LEU A 4 5.63 17.21 -13.47
CA LEU A 4 4.62 16.80 -12.48
C LEU A 4 4.45 15.28 -12.44
N VAL A 5 4.50 14.61 -13.59
CA VAL A 5 4.45 13.13 -13.69
C VAL A 5 5.65 12.49 -13.01
N LYS A 6 6.84 13.12 -13.07
CA LYS A 6 8.02 12.67 -12.29
C LYS A 6 7.73 12.68 -10.79
N TRP A 7 7.13 13.76 -10.28
CA TRP A 7 6.79 13.88 -8.86
C TRP A 7 5.77 12.85 -8.41
N TYR A 8 4.72 12.59 -9.20
CA TYR A 8 3.82 11.47 -8.94
C TYR A 8 4.61 10.17 -8.79
N ARG A 9 5.49 9.83 -9.74
CA ARG A 9 6.26 8.59 -9.69
C ARG A 9 7.19 8.49 -8.48
N TYR A 10 7.78 9.59 -8.01
CA TYR A 10 8.61 9.59 -6.80
C TYR A 10 7.78 9.43 -5.53
N LEU A 11 6.62 10.07 -5.45
CA LEU A 11 5.73 9.96 -4.29
C LEU A 11 5.23 8.52 -4.11
N LEU A 12 5.06 7.80 -5.22
CA LEU A 12 4.73 6.37 -5.29
C LEU A 12 5.72 5.43 -4.57
N VAL A 13 6.87 5.94 -4.13
CA VAL A 13 7.87 5.18 -3.34
C VAL A 13 7.75 5.51 -1.85
N LEU A 14 7.14 6.64 -1.48
CA LEU A 14 7.07 7.16 -0.12
C LEU A 14 6.42 6.15 0.87
N PRO A 15 5.30 5.49 0.55
CA PRO A 15 4.69 4.50 1.45
C PRO A 15 5.55 3.27 1.70
N ILE A 16 6.55 2.99 0.85
CA ILE A 16 7.52 1.90 1.06
C ILE A 16 8.64 2.36 1.99
N LEU A 17 9.07 3.62 1.87
CA LEU A 17 10.17 4.16 2.68
C LEU A 17 9.79 4.29 4.16
N ILE A 18 8.56 4.68 4.48
CA ILE A 18 8.10 4.83 5.87
C ILE A 18 8.30 3.54 6.69
N PRO A 19 7.75 2.37 6.29
CA PRO A 19 7.94 1.14 7.05
C PRO A 19 9.40 0.68 7.09
N ILE A 20 10.21 0.95 6.06
CA ILE A 20 11.66 0.65 6.09
C ILE A 20 12.38 1.52 7.12
N ILE A 21 12.10 2.83 7.16
CA ILE A 21 12.69 3.76 8.13
C ILE A 21 12.26 3.40 9.55
N LEU A 22 10.97 3.10 9.76
CA LEU A 22 10.46 2.66 11.05
C LEU A 22 11.10 1.33 11.46
N TRP A 23 11.21 0.36 10.56
CA TRP A 23 11.90 -0.90 10.84
C TRP A 23 13.35 -0.68 11.27
N VAL A 24 14.12 0.12 10.53
CA VAL A 24 15.53 0.40 10.86
C VAL A 24 15.66 1.11 12.20
N THR A 25 14.82 2.09 12.48
CA THR A 25 14.86 2.85 13.75
C THR A 25 14.44 2.01 14.94
N PHE A 26 13.36 1.22 14.83
CA PHE A 26 12.89 0.38 15.93
C PHE A 26 13.72 -0.89 16.13
N SER A 27 14.32 -1.46 15.08
CA SER A 27 15.18 -2.64 15.22
C SER A 27 16.44 -2.36 16.02
N LEU A 28 16.92 -1.12 16.04
CA LEU A 28 18.09 -0.74 16.86
C LEU A 28 17.79 -0.76 18.37
N ASP A 29 16.54 -0.51 18.78
CA ASP A 29 16.12 -0.50 20.19
C ASP A 29 15.48 -1.84 20.66
N LEU A 30 14.83 -2.57 19.75
CA LEU A 30 14.02 -3.76 20.10
C LEU A 30 14.83 -5.05 20.31
N ILE A 31 16.10 -5.12 19.88
CA ILE A 31 16.97 -6.31 20.03
C ILE A 31 17.08 -6.78 21.51
N THR A 32 16.75 -5.93 22.47
CA THR A 32 16.87 -6.22 23.90
C THR A 32 15.65 -6.90 24.56
N LYS A 33 14.47 -6.98 23.91
CA LYS A 33 13.26 -7.57 24.52
C LYS A 33 12.54 -8.58 23.61
N SER A 34 12.74 -9.87 23.89
CA SER A 34 12.33 -11.01 23.04
C SER A 34 10.84 -11.09 22.68
N SER A 35 9.93 -10.71 23.58
CA SER A 35 8.48 -10.79 23.33
C SER A 35 7.97 -9.69 22.39
N TYR A 36 8.53 -8.49 22.48
CA TYR A 36 8.15 -7.36 21.62
C TYR A 36 8.70 -7.53 20.19
N VAL A 37 9.88 -8.16 20.04
CA VAL A 37 10.47 -8.48 18.74
C VAL A 37 9.58 -9.43 17.94
N PHE A 38 9.03 -10.46 18.61
CA PHE A 38 8.16 -11.43 17.94
C PHE A 38 6.85 -10.80 17.46
N VAL A 39 6.17 -10.03 18.33
CA VAL A 39 4.92 -9.33 17.97
C VAL A 39 5.18 -8.29 16.88
N ALA A 40 6.23 -7.49 17.00
CA ALA A 40 6.62 -6.52 15.97
C ALA A 40 6.95 -7.21 14.64
N GLY A 41 7.62 -8.37 14.68
CA GLY A 41 7.89 -9.20 13.50
C GLY A 41 6.62 -9.70 12.83
N MET A 42 5.64 -10.19 13.60
CA MET A 42 4.34 -10.61 13.06
C MET A 42 3.56 -9.46 12.44
N PHE A 43 3.51 -8.29 13.08
CA PHE A 43 2.87 -7.10 12.50
C PHE A 43 3.58 -6.63 11.24
N PHE A 44 4.91 -6.65 11.22
CA PHE A 44 5.70 -6.27 10.05
C PHE A 44 5.44 -7.22 8.87
N VAL A 45 5.57 -8.53 9.09
CA VAL A 45 5.33 -9.54 8.05
C VAL A 45 3.87 -9.50 7.58
N GLY A 46 2.91 -9.43 8.49
CA GLY A 46 1.49 -9.29 8.16
C GLY A 46 1.22 -8.03 7.34
N SER A 47 1.77 -6.88 7.74
CA SER A 47 1.62 -5.63 6.99
C SER A 47 2.25 -5.70 5.60
N LEU A 48 3.35 -6.43 5.44
CA LEU A 48 4.04 -6.60 4.16
C LEU A 48 3.27 -7.52 3.23
N VAL A 49 2.69 -8.61 3.73
CA VAL A 49 1.89 -9.54 2.94
C VAL A 49 0.55 -8.92 2.54
N PHE A 50 -0.19 -8.38 3.49
CA PHE A 50 -1.56 -7.91 3.27
C PHE A 50 -1.64 -6.48 2.73
N GLY A 51 -0.67 -5.61 3.04
CA GLY A 51 -0.61 -4.25 2.53
C GLY A 51 0.49 -4.05 1.49
N GLY A 52 1.70 -4.53 1.79
CA GLY A 52 2.89 -4.32 0.97
C GLY A 52 2.80 -4.97 -0.41
N ILE A 53 2.39 -6.23 -0.53
CA ILE A 53 2.29 -6.92 -1.83
C ILE A 53 1.25 -6.26 -2.74
N PRO A 54 -0.02 -6.04 -2.32
CA PRO A 54 -0.98 -5.31 -3.13
C PRO A 54 -0.49 -3.92 -3.54
N TYR A 55 0.13 -3.21 -2.61
CA TYR A 55 0.71 -1.90 -2.87
C TYR A 55 1.80 -1.96 -3.95
N LEU A 56 2.79 -2.83 -3.80
CA LEU A 56 3.94 -2.95 -4.70
C LEU A 56 3.52 -3.34 -6.12
N ILE A 57 2.57 -4.26 -6.27
CA ILE A 57 2.05 -4.67 -7.57
C ILE A 57 1.40 -3.47 -8.28
N CYS A 58 0.45 -2.80 -7.62
CA CYS A 58 -0.17 -1.61 -8.21
C CYS A 58 0.84 -0.48 -8.44
N ALA A 59 1.77 -0.26 -7.51
CA ALA A 59 2.73 0.84 -7.58
C ALA A 59 3.69 0.65 -8.74
N THR A 60 4.19 -0.58 -8.94
CA THR A 60 5.03 -0.95 -10.07
C THR A 60 4.30 -0.77 -11.39
N PHE A 61 3.04 -1.21 -11.46
CA PHE A 61 2.20 -1.02 -12.64
C PHE A 61 2.02 0.47 -12.98
N ILE A 62 1.61 1.30 -12.01
CA ILE A 62 1.44 2.75 -12.24
C ILE A 62 2.78 3.40 -12.58
N PHE A 63 3.87 3.02 -11.91
CA PHE A 63 5.20 3.58 -12.13
C PHE A 63 5.71 3.31 -13.55
N TRP A 64 5.44 2.12 -14.08
CA TRP A 64 5.77 1.75 -15.46
C TRP A 64 4.84 2.43 -16.46
N TYR A 65 3.53 2.32 -16.27
CA TYR A 65 2.52 2.81 -17.21
C TYR A 65 2.53 4.35 -17.34
N SER A 66 2.88 5.07 -16.27
CA SER A 66 2.87 6.55 -16.24
C SER A 66 4.01 7.23 -17.00
N ARG A 67 5.00 6.49 -17.53
CA ARG A 67 6.20 7.07 -18.17
C ARG A 67 5.88 8.06 -19.30
N ASP A 68 4.93 7.68 -20.15
CA ASP A 68 4.60 8.40 -21.38
C ASP A 68 3.17 8.97 -21.34
N LYS A 69 2.60 9.11 -20.14
CA LYS A 69 1.22 9.57 -19.94
C LYS A 69 1.16 11.02 -19.49
N ASP A 70 0.05 11.66 -19.82
CA ASP A 70 -0.26 12.99 -19.36
C ASP A 70 -0.68 13.00 -17.87
N GLU A 71 -0.64 14.18 -17.26
CA GLU A 71 -0.94 14.35 -15.84
C GLU A 71 -2.37 13.93 -15.48
N ALA A 72 -3.36 14.22 -16.33
CA ALA A 72 -4.75 13.91 -16.05
C ALA A 72 -4.98 12.39 -16.02
N THR A 73 -4.35 11.65 -16.95
CA THR A 73 -4.34 10.19 -16.94
C THR A 73 -3.68 9.63 -15.68
N VAL A 74 -2.52 10.16 -15.28
CA VAL A 74 -1.84 9.71 -14.05
C VAL A 74 -2.68 9.98 -12.80
N ARG A 75 -3.33 11.14 -12.70
CA ARG A 75 -4.25 11.45 -11.59
C ARG A 75 -5.41 10.47 -11.51
N LYS A 76 -6.02 10.10 -12.64
CA LYS A 76 -7.09 9.08 -12.68
C LYS A 76 -6.58 7.73 -12.18
N LEU A 77 -5.39 7.31 -12.60
CA LEU A 77 -4.78 6.06 -12.12
C LEU A 77 -4.56 6.07 -10.61
N TYR A 78 -4.11 7.20 -10.05
CA TYR A 78 -3.98 7.36 -8.61
C TYR A 78 -5.32 7.27 -7.87
N LEU A 79 -6.41 7.79 -8.43
CA LEU A 79 -7.74 7.67 -7.83
C LEU A 79 -8.29 6.23 -7.87
N LEU A 80 -7.92 5.47 -8.90
CA LEU A 80 -8.27 4.05 -9.03
C LEU A 80 -7.34 3.14 -8.22
N TYR A 81 -6.22 3.67 -7.74
CA TYR A 81 -5.19 2.89 -7.06
C TYR A 81 -5.69 2.15 -5.81
N PRO A 82 -6.41 2.79 -4.87
CA PRO A 82 -6.92 2.07 -3.69
C PRO A 82 -7.92 0.97 -4.06
N ILE A 83 -8.72 1.17 -5.12
CA ILE A 83 -9.66 0.16 -5.62
C ILE A 83 -8.90 -1.01 -6.24
N GLY A 84 -7.86 -0.74 -7.04
CA GLY A 84 -6.99 -1.77 -7.60
C GLY A 84 -6.31 -2.60 -6.52
N MET A 85 -5.89 -1.96 -5.44
CA MET A 85 -5.29 -2.66 -4.28
C MET A 85 -6.27 -3.63 -3.62
N ILE A 86 -7.57 -3.30 -3.51
CA ILE A 86 -8.58 -4.23 -2.97
C ILE A 86 -8.64 -5.52 -3.80
N GLY A 87 -8.62 -5.40 -5.13
CA GLY A 87 -8.68 -6.57 -6.01
C GLY A 87 -7.49 -7.51 -5.81
N ILE A 88 -6.29 -6.97 -5.69
CA ILE A 88 -5.10 -7.79 -5.43
C ILE A 88 -5.11 -8.33 -4.00
N PHE A 89 -5.53 -7.52 -3.03
CA PHE A 89 -5.68 -7.93 -1.64
C PHE A 89 -6.65 -9.11 -1.50
N PHE A 90 -7.78 -9.10 -2.21
CA PHE A 90 -8.71 -10.23 -2.27
C PHE A 90 -8.01 -11.52 -2.71
N ILE A 91 -7.22 -11.45 -3.78
CA ILE A 91 -6.48 -12.61 -4.31
C ILE A 91 -5.45 -13.11 -3.28
N VAL A 92 -4.70 -12.19 -2.66
CA VAL A 92 -3.70 -12.54 -1.64
C VAL A 92 -4.36 -13.22 -0.44
N LEU A 93 -5.43 -12.63 0.10
CA LEU A 93 -6.16 -13.16 1.25
C LEU A 93 -6.77 -14.53 0.93
N PHE A 94 -7.30 -14.70 -0.28
CA PHE A 94 -7.90 -15.97 -0.72
C PHE A 94 -6.86 -17.08 -0.81
N ILE A 95 -5.70 -16.80 -1.43
CA ILE A 95 -4.60 -17.76 -1.54
C ILE A 95 -4.06 -18.11 -0.16
N ASP A 96 -3.85 -17.12 0.71
CA ASP A 96 -3.36 -17.33 2.07
C ASP A 96 -4.30 -18.24 2.87
N GLY A 97 -5.62 -17.97 2.81
CA GLY A 97 -6.62 -18.82 3.44
C GLY A 97 -6.60 -20.27 2.94
N LEU A 98 -6.43 -20.49 1.64
CA LEU A 98 -6.29 -21.84 1.06
C LEU A 98 -5.00 -22.53 1.51
N LEU A 99 -3.90 -21.78 1.65
CA LEU A 99 -2.61 -22.33 2.08
C LEU A 99 -2.64 -22.73 3.56
N VAL A 100 -3.21 -21.90 4.42
CA VAL A 100 -3.37 -22.21 5.86
C VAL A 100 -4.20 -23.47 6.05
N GLN A 101 -5.33 -23.60 5.34
CA GLN A 101 -6.16 -24.82 5.38
C GLN A 101 -5.39 -26.08 4.95
N LYS A 102 -4.47 -25.93 3.97
CA LYS A 102 -3.66 -27.05 3.48
C LYS A 102 -2.57 -27.47 4.47
N ILE A 103 -2.02 -26.54 5.24
CA ILE A 103 -0.93 -26.80 6.19
C ILE A 103 -1.44 -27.44 7.47
N ASP A 104 -2.61 -27.02 7.97
CA ASP A 104 -3.12 -27.51 9.25
C ASP A 104 -3.79 -28.89 9.17
N TYR A 105 -3.92 -29.51 7.97
CA TYR A 105 -4.68 -30.75 7.75
C TYR A 105 -6.14 -30.70 8.23
N ILE A 106 -6.64 -29.52 8.61
CA ILE A 106 -8.03 -29.30 9.02
C ILE A 106 -8.81 -29.03 7.75
N ALA A 107 -9.57 -30.03 7.29
CA ALA A 107 -10.58 -29.85 6.26
C ALA A 107 -11.75 -29.04 6.83
N ILE A 108 -11.53 -27.75 7.09
CA ILE A 108 -12.61 -26.82 7.40
C ILE A 108 -13.44 -26.71 6.11
N PRO A 109 -14.75 -27.03 6.15
CA PRO A 109 -15.62 -26.80 5.00
C PRO A 109 -15.48 -25.36 4.52
N LEU A 110 -15.38 -25.15 3.21
CA LEU A 110 -15.27 -23.80 2.63
C LEU A 110 -16.39 -22.86 3.13
N LEU A 111 -17.56 -23.41 3.42
CA LEU A 111 -18.70 -22.68 4.01
C LEU A 111 -18.41 -22.11 5.41
N ASP A 112 -17.59 -22.76 6.22
CA ASP A 112 -17.28 -22.32 7.59
C ASP A 112 -16.16 -21.27 7.60
N PHE A 113 -15.28 -21.29 6.59
CA PHE A 113 -14.24 -20.27 6.37
C PHE A 113 -14.79 -18.96 5.76
N LEU A 114 -15.85 -19.06 4.96
CA LEU A 114 -16.35 -17.95 4.14
C LEU A 114 -16.80 -16.72 4.97
N PRO A 115 -17.49 -16.85 6.12
CA PRO A 115 -17.87 -15.70 6.94
C PRO A 115 -16.67 -14.92 7.49
N ASP A 116 -15.66 -15.63 8.01
CA ASP A 116 -14.44 -15.01 8.55
C ASP A 116 -13.61 -14.35 7.47
N PHE A 117 -13.49 -15.00 6.31
CA PHE A 117 -12.87 -14.43 5.12
C PHE A 117 -13.57 -13.14 4.68
N ILE A 118 -14.90 -13.14 4.57
CA ILE A 118 -15.68 -11.96 4.16
C ILE A 118 -15.51 -10.84 5.19
N ASN A 119 -15.61 -11.13 6.48
CA ASN A 119 -15.44 -10.13 7.54
C ASN A 119 -14.04 -9.51 7.50
N CYS A 120 -12.99 -10.34 7.42
CA CYS A 120 -11.61 -9.88 7.28
C CYS A 120 -11.44 -9.02 6.02
N PHE A 121 -11.97 -9.49 4.89
CA PHE A 121 -11.91 -8.78 3.61
C PHE A 121 -12.57 -7.40 3.69
N LEU A 122 -13.77 -7.30 4.27
CA LEU A 122 -14.51 -6.04 4.39
C LEU A 122 -13.77 -5.04 5.29
N VAL A 123 -13.31 -5.47 6.46
CA VAL A 123 -12.58 -4.59 7.40
C VAL A 123 -11.29 -4.08 6.78
N MET A 124 -10.51 -4.98 6.17
CA MET A 124 -9.24 -4.61 5.55
C MET A 124 -9.43 -3.80 4.26
N SER A 125 -10.52 -4.02 3.52
CA SER A 125 -10.87 -3.18 2.37
C SER A 125 -11.25 -1.77 2.80
N ALA A 126 -12.05 -1.61 3.86
CA ALA A 126 -12.38 -0.31 4.40
C ALA A 126 -11.10 0.44 4.85
N PHE A 127 -10.22 -0.25 5.57
CA PHE A 127 -8.91 0.29 5.94
C PHE A 127 -8.09 0.71 4.71
N THR A 128 -7.98 -0.16 3.70
CA THR A 128 -7.26 0.11 2.45
C THR A 128 -7.81 1.34 1.73
N LEU A 129 -9.13 1.54 1.71
CA LEU A 129 -9.74 2.72 1.10
C LEU A 129 -9.41 4.00 1.89
N VAL A 130 -9.57 4.00 3.21
CA VAL A 130 -9.31 5.18 4.03
C VAL A 130 -7.85 5.62 3.90
N PHE A 131 -6.91 4.70 4.11
CA PHE A 131 -5.48 5.02 4.05
C PHE A 131 -5.01 5.26 2.61
N GLY A 132 -5.50 4.47 1.65
CA GLY A 132 -5.20 4.63 0.24
C GLY A 132 -5.63 5.99 -0.29
N TYR A 133 -6.88 6.40 -0.05
CA TYR A 133 -7.35 7.73 -0.46
C TYR A 133 -6.71 8.87 0.33
N GLY A 134 -6.40 8.66 1.62
CA GLY A 134 -5.61 9.60 2.40
C GLY A 134 -4.25 9.87 1.74
N TYR A 135 -3.55 8.82 1.30
CA TYR A 135 -2.29 8.94 0.57
C TYR A 135 -2.46 9.62 -0.80
N VAL A 136 -3.51 9.31 -1.57
CA VAL A 136 -3.78 9.99 -2.84
C VAL A 136 -3.99 11.49 -2.62
N LEU A 137 -4.73 11.87 -1.58
CA LEU A 137 -4.96 13.26 -1.21
C LEU A 137 -3.65 13.97 -0.87
N VAL A 138 -2.81 13.38 -0.01
CA VAL A 138 -1.48 13.92 0.33
C VAL A 138 -0.62 14.09 -0.91
N THR A 139 -0.60 13.09 -1.80
CA THR A 139 0.13 13.14 -3.07
C THR A 139 -0.33 14.32 -3.92
N PHE A 140 -1.64 14.51 -4.06
CA PHE A 140 -2.22 15.60 -4.85
C PHE A 140 -1.90 16.96 -4.24
N LEU A 141 -1.93 17.09 -2.91
CA LEU A 141 -1.55 18.31 -2.20
C LEU A 141 -0.08 18.64 -2.43
N ILE A 142 0.84 17.68 -2.29
CA ILE A 142 2.28 17.89 -2.52
C ILE A 142 2.53 18.35 -3.97
N VAL A 143 1.95 17.66 -4.95
CA VAL A 143 2.11 18.04 -6.36
C VAL A 143 1.54 19.44 -6.63
N ARG A 144 0.40 19.79 -6.01
CA ARG A 144 -0.19 21.14 -6.11
C ARG A 144 0.74 22.21 -5.51
N LEU A 145 1.36 21.95 -4.38
CA LEU A 145 2.32 22.87 -3.74
C LEU A 145 3.56 23.07 -4.61
N ILE A 146 4.09 21.99 -5.20
CA ILE A 146 5.24 22.06 -6.12
C ILE A 146 4.90 22.85 -7.38
N ARG A 147 3.68 22.68 -7.92
CA ARG A 147 3.21 23.46 -9.07
C ARG A 147 3.19 24.95 -8.75
N ARG A 148 2.61 25.37 -7.61
CA ARG A 148 2.56 26.77 -7.20
C ARG A 148 3.96 27.41 -7.13
N ARG A 149 4.92 26.74 -6.48
CA ARG A 149 6.30 27.25 -6.35
C ARG A 149 7.08 27.38 -7.66
N ARG A 150 6.64 26.74 -8.76
CA ARG A 150 7.28 26.85 -10.07
C ARG A 150 6.71 27.95 -10.95
N PHE A 151 5.48 28.39 -10.67
CA PHE A 151 4.80 29.41 -11.47
C PHE A 151 4.75 30.78 -10.80
N ASP A 152 5.04 30.86 -9.50
CA ASP A 152 5.29 32.12 -8.77
C ASP A 152 6.76 32.16 -8.33
N PRO A 153 7.68 32.84 -9.05
CA PRO A 153 9.00 33.12 -8.52
C PRO A 153 8.87 34.04 -7.30
N PRO A 154 9.61 33.82 -6.19
CA PRO A 154 9.45 34.59 -4.97
C PRO A 154 9.97 36.05 -5.02
N PHE A 155 10.42 36.54 -6.19
CA PHE A 155 10.88 37.92 -6.36
C PHE A 155 10.59 38.39 -7.79
N SER A 156 9.46 39.08 -7.97
CA SER A 156 9.20 40.01 -9.08
C SER A 156 9.21 41.42 -8.52
#